data_AF-A0A9E1ZYP9-F1
#
_entry.id   AF-A0A9E1ZYP9-F1
#
_cell.length_a   1.000
_cell.length_b   1.000
_cell.length_c   1.000
_cell.angle_alpha   90.00
_cell.angle_beta   90.00
_cell.angle_gamma   90.00
#
_symmetry.space_group_name_H-M   'P 1'
#
loop_
_entity.id
_entity.type
_entity.pdbx_description
1 polymer ?
#
loop_
_entity_poly.entity_id
_entity_poly.type
_entity_poly.pdbx_seq_one_letter_code
_entity_poly.pdbx_strand_id
1 'polypeptide(L)'
;MSFQLNLSSKDIKTLRQNPRTSLDLRSEGCSFRVSVAIPYYKKNIEAHYGKSKDFQFNRICENADIPFDFEHFGLACEFKQPTQILLFNEQYVLEDGPRKLAETFGPLIIRNASAVVGEQDASQRNIFPHLSFHVDRGRDHENQYTCLFRDPKDSIHHKPRGTSTVVIANIVAYLQSVKESPAAVREKGRKALYEIFDSENLESAMGDIMLRQPWDAPDGTGEFCIVDNRTTLHASYHSPRKDYAIGARYLY
;
A
#
# COMPACT_ATOMS: atom_id res chain seq x y z
N MET A 1 10.05 -6.96 24.63
CA MET A 1 10.98 -7.13 23.50
C MET A 1 10.19 -6.81 22.25
N SER A 2 10.68 -5.86 21.45
CA SER A 2 10.04 -5.45 20.20
C SER A 2 10.59 -6.26 19.03
N PHE A 3 9.72 -6.73 18.14
CA PHE A 3 10.10 -7.45 16.95
C PHE A 3 10.52 -6.49 15.83
N GLN A 4 11.65 -6.76 15.17
CA GLN A 4 12.07 -6.02 13.98
C GLN A 4 11.74 -6.81 12.70
N LEU A 5 10.88 -6.24 11.85
CA LEU A 5 10.48 -6.89 10.60
C LEU A 5 11.59 -6.84 9.56
N ASN A 6 12.37 -7.92 9.48
CA ASN A 6 13.43 -8.10 8.49
C ASN A 6 13.25 -9.44 7.77
N LEU A 7 13.26 -9.41 6.44
CA LEU A 7 13.34 -10.62 5.61
C LEU A 7 14.78 -10.80 5.13
N SER A 8 15.27 -12.04 5.13
CA SER A 8 16.59 -12.30 4.55
C SER A 8 16.58 -12.11 3.04
N SER A 9 17.74 -11.87 2.43
CA SER A 9 17.87 -11.79 0.97
C SER A 9 17.37 -13.07 0.28
N LYS A 10 17.47 -14.23 0.95
CA LYS A 10 16.93 -15.50 0.46
C LYS A 10 15.41 -15.47 0.42
N ASP A 11 14.75 -15.00 1.48
CA ASP A 11 13.29 -14.95 1.56
C ASP A 11 12.72 -14.00 0.50
N ILE A 12 13.32 -12.81 0.35
CA ILE A 12 12.96 -11.83 -0.69
C ILE A 12 13.11 -12.45 -2.08
N LYS A 13 14.24 -13.12 -2.35
CA LYS A 13 14.47 -13.81 -3.62
C LYS A 13 13.41 -14.90 -3.86
N THR A 14 13.08 -15.70 -2.85
CA THR A 14 12.06 -16.75 -2.96
C THR A 14 10.69 -16.16 -3.29
N LEU A 15 10.28 -15.08 -2.63
CA LEU A 15 9.02 -14.39 -2.90
C LEU A 15 8.96 -13.81 -4.31
N ARG A 16 10.06 -13.25 -4.83
CA ARG A 16 10.14 -12.76 -6.22
C ARG A 16 10.09 -13.89 -7.25
N GLN A 17 10.76 -15.00 -6.98
CA GLN A 17 10.77 -16.13 -7.92
C GLN A 17 9.47 -16.93 -7.89
N ASN A 18 8.78 -16.96 -6.74
CA ASN A 18 7.56 -17.75 -6.52
C ASN A 18 6.45 -16.86 -5.89
N PRO A 19 5.97 -15.83 -6.59
CA PRO A 19 5.13 -14.78 -5.99
C PRO A 19 3.72 -15.23 -5.64
N ARG A 20 3.32 -16.44 -6.03
CA ARG A 20 2.06 -17.05 -5.61
C ARG A 20 2.18 -17.86 -4.32
N THR A 21 3.40 -18.02 -3.81
CA THR A 21 3.66 -18.77 -2.58
C THR A 21 3.72 -17.84 -1.39
N SER A 22 3.30 -18.34 -0.24
CA SER A 22 3.54 -17.71 1.05
C SER A 22 4.70 -18.39 1.77
N LEU A 23 5.47 -17.63 2.54
CA LEU A 23 6.50 -18.16 3.42
C LEU A 23 6.02 -18.07 4.88
N ASP A 24 5.99 -19.19 5.58
CA ASP A 24 5.84 -19.22 7.03
C ASP A 24 7.23 -19.11 7.67
N LEU A 25 7.48 -18.02 8.38
CA LEU A 25 8.78 -17.67 8.95
C LEU A 25 8.72 -17.62 10.48
N ARG A 26 9.90 -17.75 11.10
CA ARG A 26 10.07 -17.57 12.54
C ARG A 26 11.34 -16.76 12.80
N SER A 27 11.20 -15.68 13.57
CA SER A 27 12.32 -14.85 14.02
C SER A 27 12.00 -14.27 15.39
N GLU A 28 13.00 -14.10 16.26
CA GLU A 28 12.85 -13.50 17.59
C GLU A 28 11.69 -14.10 18.41
N GLY A 29 11.48 -15.40 18.30
CA GLY A 29 10.38 -16.12 18.96
C GLY A 29 8.99 -15.92 18.33
N CYS A 30 8.83 -14.97 17.41
CA CYS A 30 7.59 -14.68 16.69
C CYS A 30 7.46 -15.55 15.44
N SER A 31 6.24 -16.01 15.14
CA SER A 31 5.91 -16.69 13.89
C SER A 31 4.97 -15.84 13.07
N PHE A 32 5.24 -15.74 11.78
CA PHE A 32 4.49 -14.89 10.87
C PHE A 32 4.52 -15.47 9.46
N ARG A 33 3.53 -15.09 8.65
CA ARG A 33 3.42 -15.45 7.24
C ARG A 33 3.67 -14.23 6.40
N VAL A 34 4.44 -14.38 5.33
CA VAL A 34 4.61 -13.34 4.31
C VAL A 34 4.18 -13.84 2.94
N SER A 35 3.54 -12.98 2.16
CA SER A 35 3.12 -13.27 0.79
C SER A 35 3.04 -12.00 -0.04
N VAL A 36 3.33 -12.12 -1.34
CA VAL A 36 3.05 -11.06 -2.31
C VAL A 36 1.53 -10.92 -2.47
N ALA A 37 1.02 -9.70 -2.44
CA ALA A 37 -0.42 -9.44 -2.55
C ALA A 37 -0.90 -9.54 -4.00
N ILE A 38 -0.15 -8.96 -4.94
CA ILE A 38 -0.47 -8.98 -6.38
C ILE A 38 0.75 -9.49 -7.16
N PRO A 39 0.77 -10.77 -7.56
CA PRO A 39 1.84 -11.34 -8.36
C PRO A 39 1.78 -10.85 -9.81
N TYR A 40 2.93 -10.77 -10.47
CA TYR A 40 3.07 -10.41 -11.89
C TYR A 40 2.42 -9.07 -12.28
N TYR A 41 2.64 -8.03 -11.46
CA TYR A 41 1.87 -6.79 -11.51
C TYR A 41 1.89 -6.10 -12.88
N LYS A 42 3.07 -5.97 -13.51
CA LYS A 42 3.17 -5.42 -14.88
C LYS A 42 2.27 -6.16 -15.88
N LYS A 43 2.27 -7.49 -15.83
CA LYS A 43 1.47 -8.33 -16.73
C LYS A 43 -0.02 -8.09 -16.49
N ASN A 44 -0.44 -7.91 -15.24
CA ASN A 44 -1.83 -7.61 -14.91
C ASN A 44 -2.24 -6.24 -15.45
N ILE A 45 -1.36 -5.23 -15.34
CA ILE A 45 -1.58 -3.89 -15.93
C ILE A 45 -1.70 -4.00 -17.46
N GLU A 46 -0.80 -4.71 -18.12
CA GLU A 46 -0.85 -4.95 -19.56
C GLU A 46 -2.14 -5.69 -19.97
N ALA A 47 -2.58 -6.69 -19.22
CA ALA A 47 -3.84 -7.38 -19.49
C ALA A 47 -5.07 -6.48 -19.30
N HIS A 48 -5.03 -5.60 -18.30
CA HIS A 48 -6.14 -4.71 -17.97
C HIS A 48 -6.30 -3.57 -19.00
N TYR A 49 -5.21 -2.91 -19.39
CA TYR A 49 -5.23 -1.75 -20.29
C TYR A 49 -4.87 -2.06 -21.75
N GLY A 50 -4.13 -3.14 -22.00
CA GLY A 50 -3.53 -3.47 -23.30
C GLY A 50 -4.46 -4.15 -24.30
N LYS A 51 -5.74 -3.76 -24.35
CA LYS A 51 -6.69 -4.28 -25.35
C LYS A 51 -6.35 -3.81 -26.78
N SER A 52 -5.61 -2.72 -26.93
CA SER A 52 -5.12 -2.22 -28.22
C SER A 52 -3.79 -2.86 -28.60
N LYS A 53 -3.61 -3.16 -29.89
CA LYS A 53 -2.36 -3.69 -30.46
C LYS A 53 -1.19 -2.69 -30.34
N ASP A 54 -1.49 -1.40 -30.17
CA ASP A 54 -0.49 -0.35 -30.04
C ASP A 54 -0.05 -0.11 -28.59
N PHE A 55 -0.60 -0.85 -27.63
CA PHE A 55 -0.26 -0.69 -26.22
C PHE A 55 1.18 -1.17 -25.96
N GLN A 56 2.05 -0.22 -25.64
CA GLN A 56 3.46 -0.47 -25.31
C GLN A 56 3.76 0.10 -23.93
N PHE A 57 3.59 -0.71 -22.89
CA PHE A 57 3.68 -0.26 -21.49
C PHE A 57 4.95 0.55 -21.19
N ASN A 58 6.12 0.04 -21.55
CA ASN A 58 7.39 0.75 -21.30
C ASN A 58 7.44 2.11 -22.00
N ARG A 59 6.99 2.18 -23.26
CA ARG A 59 6.95 3.44 -24.02
C ARG A 59 5.97 4.43 -23.40
N ILE A 60 4.87 3.95 -22.81
CA ILE A 60 3.92 4.79 -22.08
C ILE A 60 4.59 5.36 -20.82
N CYS A 61 5.28 4.53 -20.02
CA CYS A 61 6.03 5.00 -18.84
C CYS A 61 7.06 6.09 -19.21
N GLU A 62 7.83 5.87 -20.27
CA GLU A 62 8.82 6.83 -20.78
C GLU A 62 8.16 8.13 -21.26
N ASN A 63 7.10 8.03 -22.06
CA ASN A 63 6.39 9.20 -22.58
C ASN A 63 5.73 10.01 -21.47
N ALA A 64 5.16 9.31 -20.47
CA ALA A 64 4.52 9.90 -19.32
C ALA A 64 5.53 10.43 -18.29
N ASP A 65 6.82 10.09 -18.39
CA ASP A 65 7.83 10.43 -17.37
C ASP A 65 7.44 9.94 -15.96
N ILE A 66 6.94 8.70 -15.89
CA ILE A 66 6.56 8.04 -14.64
C ILE A 66 7.33 6.72 -14.55
N PRO A 67 8.34 6.61 -13.65
CA PRO A 67 9.10 5.38 -13.48
C PRO A 67 8.21 4.26 -12.92
N PHE A 68 8.53 3.02 -13.28
CA PHE A 68 7.83 1.83 -12.80
C PHE A 68 8.79 0.64 -12.73
N ASP A 69 9.01 0.14 -11.52
CA ASP A 69 9.99 -0.93 -11.25
C ASP A 69 9.37 -2.14 -10.53
N PHE A 70 8.04 -2.18 -10.36
CA PHE A 70 7.37 -3.24 -9.63
C PHE A 70 7.16 -4.49 -10.49
N GLU A 71 7.90 -5.55 -10.19
CA GLU A 71 7.66 -6.90 -10.73
C GLU A 71 6.38 -7.52 -10.13
N HIS A 72 6.20 -7.29 -8.84
CA HIS A 72 5.04 -7.66 -8.05
C HIS A 72 4.64 -6.47 -7.18
N PHE A 73 3.40 -6.47 -6.69
CA PHE A 73 2.88 -5.31 -5.97
C PHE A 73 2.17 -5.70 -4.69
N GLY A 74 2.52 -5.01 -3.63
CA GLY A 74 2.12 -5.30 -2.27
C GLY A 74 2.86 -6.48 -1.64
N LEU A 75 3.22 -6.32 -0.36
CA LEU A 75 3.62 -7.42 0.50
C LEU A 75 2.69 -7.46 1.72
N ALA A 76 2.13 -8.63 2.01
CA ALA A 76 1.35 -8.86 3.21
C ALA A 76 2.18 -9.64 4.23
N CYS A 77 2.19 -9.19 5.48
CA CYS A 77 2.80 -9.83 6.63
C CYS A 77 1.74 -10.05 7.72
N GLU A 78 1.55 -11.29 8.14
CA GLU A 78 0.53 -11.65 9.13
C GLU A 78 1.19 -12.40 10.29
N PHE A 79 1.17 -11.80 11.48
CA PHE A 79 1.68 -12.43 12.68
C PHE A 79 0.67 -13.45 13.23
N LYS A 80 1.15 -14.63 13.61
CA LYS A 80 0.29 -15.69 14.18
C LYS A 80 -0.24 -15.34 15.58
N GLN A 81 0.41 -14.41 16.26
CA GLN A 81 0.05 -13.93 17.59
C GLN A 81 0.21 -12.40 17.62
N PRO A 82 -0.57 -11.68 18.44
CA PRO A 82 -0.41 -10.24 18.61
C PRO A 82 1.04 -9.88 18.92
N THR A 83 1.67 -9.11 18.05
CA THR A 83 3.12 -8.84 18.14
C THR A 83 3.40 -7.34 18.21
N GLN A 84 4.24 -6.94 19.16
CA GLN A 84 4.76 -5.58 19.19
C GLN A 84 5.92 -5.45 18.20
N ILE A 85 5.80 -4.54 17.25
CA ILE A 85 6.77 -4.35 16.16
C ILE A 85 7.39 -2.95 16.22
N LEU A 86 8.68 -2.87 15.92
CA LEU A 86 9.37 -1.62 15.69
C LEU A 86 9.29 -1.30 14.19
N LEU A 87 8.44 -0.33 13.83
CA LEU A 87 8.28 0.11 12.44
C LEU A 87 9.08 1.37 12.12
N PHE A 88 9.19 2.27 13.10
CA PHE A 88 9.91 3.52 13.00
C PHE A 88 10.40 3.93 14.39
N ASN A 89 11.40 4.80 14.43
CA ASN A 89 11.98 5.31 15.67
C ASN A 89 11.26 6.57 16.19
N GLU A 90 11.73 7.12 17.31
CA GLU A 90 11.18 8.34 17.94
C GLU A 90 11.25 9.58 17.04
N GLN A 91 12.11 9.58 16.01
CA GLN A 91 12.26 10.65 15.02
C GLN A 91 11.41 10.40 13.76
N TYR A 92 10.48 9.44 13.81
CA TYR A 92 9.61 9.05 12.69
C TYR A 92 10.38 8.57 11.46
N VAL A 93 11.59 8.05 11.63
CA VAL A 93 12.35 7.41 10.54
C VAL A 93 11.89 5.97 10.42
N LEU A 94 11.45 5.56 9.22
CA LEU A 94 11.03 4.20 8.93
C LEU A 94 12.24 3.25 9.05
N GLU A 95 12.05 2.16 9.77
CA GLU A 95 13.10 1.15 9.97
C GLU A 95 13.53 0.53 8.64
N ASP A 96 14.81 0.16 8.58
CA ASP A 96 15.49 -0.34 7.38
C ASP A 96 14.77 -1.51 6.71
N GLY A 97 14.25 -2.45 7.51
CA GLY A 97 13.54 -3.63 7.03
C GLY A 97 12.24 -3.28 6.31
N PRO A 98 11.24 -2.69 7.00
CA PRO A 98 10.01 -2.21 6.36
C PRO A 98 10.26 -1.30 5.17
N ARG A 99 11.25 -0.39 5.24
CA ARG A 99 11.62 0.50 4.13
C ARG A 99 12.03 -0.28 2.88
N LYS A 100 12.99 -1.21 3.00
CA LYS A 100 13.45 -2.04 1.88
C LYS A 100 12.32 -2.89 1.29
N LEU A 101 11.43 -3.40 2.14
CA LEU A 101 10.26 -4.16 1.68
C LEU A 101 9.29 -3.29 0.90
N ALA A 102 9.04 -2.05 1.36
CA ALA A 102 8.18 -1.10 0.67
C ALA A 102 8.78 -0.65 -0.68
N GLU A 103 10.09 -0.40 -0.73
CA GLU A 103 10.80 -0.07 -1.97
C GLU A 103 10.78 -1.24 -2.97
N THR A 104 10.82 -2.49 -2.49
CA THR A 104 10.87 -3.70 -3.33
C THR A 104 9.49 -4.10 -3.88
N PHE A 105 8.47 -4.08 -3.02
CA PHE A 105 7.15 -4.62 -3.34
C PHE A 105 6.07 -3.53 -3.42
N GLY A 106 6.35 -2.28 -3.10
CA GLY A 106 5.33 -1.23 -3.01
C GLY A 106 4.65 -1.25 -1.63
N PRO A 107 3.32 -1.28 -1.52
CA PRO A 107 2.64 -1.18 -0.23
C PRO A 107 2.96 -2.37 0.70
N LEU A 108 3.23 -2.10 1.98
CA LEU A 108 3.44 -3.14 2.99
C LEU A 108 2.23 -3.20 3.93
N ILE A 109 1.47 -4.29 3.87
CA ILE A 109 0.36 -4.58 4.80
C ILE A 109 0.89 -5.44 5.94
N ILE A 110 0.61 -5.06 7.18
CA ILE A 110 0.98 -5.82 8.37
C ILE A 110 -0.26 -6.04 9.22
N ARG A 111 -0.51 -7.28 9.67
CA ARG A 111 -1.66 -7.64 10.50
C ARG A 111 -1.26 -8.35 11.78
N ASN A 112 -2.12 -8.20 12.78
CA ASN A 112 -1.96 -8.75 14.13
C ASN A 112 -0.71 -8.21 14.84
N ALA A 113 -0.48 -6.91 14.67
CA ALA A 113 0.69 -6.22 15.22
C ALA A 113 0.33 -4.86 15.85
N SER A 114 1.15 -4.37 16.76
CA SER A 114 1.05 -3.01 17.32
C SER A 114 2.43 -2.35 17.36
N ALA A 115 2.52 -1.03 17.17
CA ALA A 115 3.79 -0.32 17.21
C ALA A 115 4.34 -0.19 18.64
N VAL A 116 5.68 -0.12 18.78
CA VAL A 116 6.39 -0.07 20.07
C VAL A 116 6.56 1.35 20.62
N VAL A 117 6.76 2.35 19.76
CA VAL A 117 7.18 3.69 20.20
C VAL A 117 6.00 4.61 20.59
N GLY A 118 6.20 5.22 21.77
CA GLY A 118 5.55 6.37 22.43
C GLY A 118 4.39 7.09 21.76
N GLU A 119 3.25 7.08 22.46
CA GLU A 119 2.01 7.84 22.23
C GLU A 119 1.45 7.65 20.80
N GLN A 120 0.66 6.62 20.52
CA GLN A 120 -0.79 6.54 20.87
C GLN A 120 -1.60 7.84 20.83
N ASP A 121 -1.02 8.97 20.43
CA ASP A 121 -1.78 10.09 19.92
C ASP A 121 -1.78 9.94 18.40
N ALA A 122 -2.86 9.37 17.88
CA ALA A 122 -3.18 9.47 16.47
C ALA A 122 -3.44 10.96 16.16
N SER A 123 -2.37 11.77 16.12
CA SER A 123 -2.49 13.22 15.92
C SER A 123 -3.11 13.54 14.57
N GLN A 124 -3.05 12.59 13.64
CA GLN A 124 -3.78 12.65 12.38
C GLN A 124 -4.72 11.46 12.23
N ARG A 125 -6.00 11.80 12.17
CA ARG A 125 -7.10 10.91 11.85
C ARG A 125 -7.70 11.40 10.54
N ASN A 126 -7.52 10.63 9.47
CA ASN A 126 -7.91 11.05 8.14
C ASN A 126 -9.14 10.27 7.67
N ILE A 127 -10.09 10.98 7.08
CA ILE A 127 -11.06 10.37 6.19
C ILE A 127 -10.78 10.87 4.79
N PHE A 128 -10.15 10.02 3.99
CA PHE A 128 -9.88 10.37 2.61
C PHE A 128 -11.17 10.30 1.78
N PRO A 129 -11.30 11.12 0.73
CA PRO A 129 -12.43 11.04 -0.17
C PRO A 129 -12.47 9.68 -0.89
N HIS A 130 -13.66 9.32 -1.37
CA HIS A 130 -13.88 8.10 -2.13
C HIS A 130 -13.15 8.18 -3.47
N LEU A 131 -12.26 7.21 -3.74
CA LEU A 131 -11.56 7.06 -5.04
C LEU A 131 -10.78 8.29 -5.53
N SER A 132 -10.51 9.25 -4.64
CA SER A 132 -9.55 10.33 -4.88
C SER A 132 -8.15 9.82 -4.57
N PHE A 133 -7.46 9.29 -5.57
CA PHE A 133 -6.11 8.75 -5.46
C PHE A 133 -5.09 9.87 -5.33
N HIS A 134 -4.41 9.95 -4.20
CA HIS A 134 -3.49 11.04 -3.89
C HIS A 134 -2.20 10.55 -3.22
N VAL A 135 -1.23 11.46 -3.20
CA VAL A 135 -0.05 11.38 -2.32
C VAL A 135 -0.29 12.32 -1.14
N ASP A 136 0.03 11.88 0.08
CA ASP A 136 -0.05 12.78 1.24
C ASP A 136 1.14 13.74 1.27
N ARG A 137 2.31 13.25 0.82
CA ARG A 137 3.60 13.93 0.93
C ARG A 137 4.30 13.92 -0.43
N GLY A 138 4.20 15.06 -1.11
CA GLY A 138 4.80 15.26 -2.43
C GLY A 138 6.32 15.40 -2.42
N ARG A 139 6.87 15.76 -3.58
CA ARG A 139 8.34 15.89 -3.81
C ARG A 139 9.05 16.89 -2.90
N ASP A 140 8.31 17.88 -2.40
CA ASP A 140 8.83 18.98 -1.58
C ASP A 140 8.87 18.62 -0.08
N HIS A 141 8.47 17.40 0.28
CA HIS A 141 8.52 16.89 1.65
C HIS A 141 9.62 15.83 1.76
N GLU A 142 10.38 15.87 2.85
CA GLU A 142 11.41 14.87 3.15
C GLU A 142 10.82 13.55 3.68
N ASN A 143 9.69 13.61 4.40
CA ASN A 143 9.00 12.46 4.96
C ASN A 143 7.98 11.85 3.98
N GLN A 144 8.49 11.10 3.00
CA GLN A 144 7.70 10.62 1.85
C GLN A 144 7.04 9.25 2.05
N TYR A 145 7.13 8.66 3.23
CA TYR A 145 6.36 7.47 3.56
C TYR A 145 5.10 7.84 4.35
N THR A 146 3.97 7.20 4.03
CA THR A 146 2.77 7.26 4.88
C THR A 146 2.58 5.89 5.54
N CYS A 147 2.42 5.87 6.85
CA CYS A 147 1.98 4.73 7.63
C CYS A 147 0.53 4.96 8.07
N LEU A 148 -0.38 4.21 7.45
CA LEU A 148 -1.79 4.14 7.86
C LEU A 148 -1.95 3.01 8.86
N PHE A 149 -2.77 3.20 9.89
CA PHE A 149 -2.88 2.20 10.95
C PHE A 149 -4.23 2.15 11.64
N ARG A 150 -4.54 0.95 12.11
CA ARG A 150 -5.64 0.62 13.01
C ARG A 150 -5.04 0.13 14.33
N ASP A 151 -5.07 0.98 15.36
CA ASP A 151 -4.49 0.67 16.67
C ASP A 151 -5.46 -0.20 17.48
N PRO A 152 -5.05 -1.40 17.94
CA PRO A 152 -5.91 -2.30 18.71
C PRO A 152 -6.23 -1.79 20.12
N LYS A 153 -5.54 -0.75 20.60
CA LYS A 153 -5.73 -0.16 21.92
C LYS A 153 -6.51 1.16 21.87
N ASP A 154 -6.73 1.74 20.69
CA ASP A 154 -7.50 2.98 20.52
C ASP A 154 -9.01 2.64 20.49
N SER A 155 -9.81 3.30 21.34
CA SER A 155 -11.24 3.01 21.53
C SER A 155 -12.15 3.31 20.32
N ILE A 156 -11.62 3.96 19.29
CA ILE A 156 -12.29 4.18 18.01
C ILE A 156 -11.72 3.23 16.97
N HIS A 157 -10.39 3.14 16.85
CA HIS A 157 -9.76 2.36 15.79
C HIS A 157 -9.80 0.85 16.03
N HIS A 158 -9.94 0.36 17.27
CA HIS A 158 -9.85 -1.06 17.59
C HIS A 158 -10.94 -1.94 16.94
N LYS A 159 -12.03 -1.36 16.44
CA LYS A 159 -13.14 -2.08 15.80
C LYS A 159 -12.86 -2.36 14.32
N PRO A 160 -13.44 -3.42 13.72
CA PRO A 160 -13.41 -3.63 12.27
C PRO A 160 -14.04 -2.45 11.52
N ARG A 161 -13.51 -2.13 10.35
CA ARG A 161 -13.93 -1.00 9.54
C ARG A 161 -14.55 -1.45 8.23
N GLY A 162 -15.64 -0.79 7.81
CA GLY A 162 -16.26 -1.01 6.50
C GLY A 162 -15.63 -0.21 5.35
N THR A 163 -14.75 0.75 5.66
CA THR A 163 -13.99 1.51 4.67
C THR A 163 -12.59 0.93 4.53
N SER A 164 -12.22 0.59 3.30
CA SER A 164 -10.89 0.09 2.94
C SER A 164 -9.98 1.22 2.48
N THR A 165 -8.67 1.02 2.60
CA THR A 165 -7.68 1.77 1.82
C THR A 165 -7.38 1.00 0.56
N VAL A 166 -7.28 1.69 -0.56
CA VAL A 166 -6.87 1.12 -1.84
C VAL A 166 -5.61 1.81 -2.32
N VAL A 167 -4.68 1.05 -2.89
CA VAL A 167 -3.36 1.54 -3.29
C VAL A 167 -3.03 1.05 -4.70
N ILE A 168 -2.48 1.94 -5.52
CA ILE A 168 -2.06 1.68 -6.90
C ILE A 168 -0.68 2.30 -7.16
N ALA A 169 0.06 1.75 -8.12
CA ALA A 169 1.25 2.44 -8.62
C ALA A 169 0.87 3.70 -9.42
N ASN A 170 1.75 4.71 -9.42
CA ASN A 170 1.52 5.98 -10.13
C ASN A 170 1.12 5.80 -11.61
N ILE A 171 1.75 4.86 -12.31
CA ILE A 171 1.46 4.60 -13.72
C ILE A 171 0.04 4.07 -13.94
N VAL A 172 -0.51 3.33 -12.97
CA VAL A 172 -1.89 2.82 -13.08
C VAL A 172 -2.88 3.98 -13.02
N ALA A 173 -2.64 4.97 -12.15
CA ALA A 173 -3.48 6.16 -12.10
C ALA A 173 -3.43 6.97 -13.40
N TYR A 174 -2.23 7.12 -13.96
CA TYR A 174 -2.04 7.76 -15.28
C TYR A 174 -2.81 7.01 -16.36
N LEU A 175 -2.64 5.69 -16.48
CA LEU A 175 -3.32 4.85 -17.48
C LEU A 175 -4.84 4.92 -17.34
N GLN A 176 -5.36 4.86 -16.11
CA GLN A 176 -6.79 5.00 -15.86
C GLN A 176 -7.30 6.38 -16.28
N SER A 177 -6.57 7.45 -15.96
CA SER A 177 -6.96 8.81 -16.37
C SER A 177 -6.97 8.99 -17.89
N VAL A 178 -6.05 8.35 -18.61
CA VAL A 178 -6.03 8.33 -20.08
C VAL A 178 -7.23 7.54 -20.62
N LYS A 179 -7.56 6.40 -20.00
CA LYS A 179 -8.70 5.56 -20.40
C LYS A 179 -10.03 6.29 -20.24
N GLU A 180 -10.23 6.98 -19.13
CA GLU A 180 -11.47 7.70 -18.81
C GLU A 180 -11.55 9.07 -19.49
N SER A 181 -10.42 9.73 -19.75
CA SER A 181 -10.39 11.07 -20.36
C SER A 181 -9.16 11.27 -21.26
N PRO A 182 -9.13 10.65 -22.46
CA PRO A 182 -7.97 10.70 -23.37
C PRO A 182 -7.51 12.12 -23.74
N ALA A 183 -8.45 13.07 -23.81
CA ALA A 183 -8.16 14.46 -24.18
C ALA A 183 -7.54 15.29 -23.05
N ALA A 184 -7.65 14.86 -21.79
CA ALA A 184 -7.25 15.61 -20.61
C ALA A 184 -5.78 15.38 -20.20
N VAL A 185 -5.15 14.31 -20.70
CA VAL A 185 -3.79 13.95 -20.32
C VAL A 185 -2.79 14.56 -21.28
N ARG A 186 -2.38 15.80 -20.99
CA ARG A 186 -1.30 16.51 -21.70
C ARG A 186 -0.02 16.67 -20.89
N GLU A 187 -0.10 16.39 -19.60
CA GLU A 187 0.98 16.64 -18.65
C GLU A 187 1.78 15.35 -18.44
N LYS A 188 3.10 15.48 -18.51
CA LYS A 188 4.04 14.46 -18.08
C LYS A 188 4.26 14.54 -16.57
N GLY A 189 4.75 13.45 -16.01
CA GLY A 189 5.06 13.28 -14.61
C GLY A 189 3.86 12.83 -13.78
N ARG A 190 4.15 12.54 -12.51
CA ARG A 190 3.14 12.21 -11.51
C ARG A 190 2.31 13.45 -11.12
N LYS A 191 1.00 13.28 -10.99
CA LYS A 191 0.10 14.25 -10.34
C LYS A 191 -0.06 13.91 -8.86
N ALA A 192 -0.36 14.93 -8.06
CA ALA A 192 -0.62 14.75 -6.64
C ALA A 192 -1.99 14.13 -6.36
N LEU A 193 -2.93 14.23 -7.31
CA LEU A 193 -4.31 13.77 -7.19
C LEU A 193 -4.83 13.27 -8.55
N TYR A 194 -5.60 12.18 -8.50
CA TYR A 194 -6.40 11.64 -9.59
C TYR A 194 -7.80 11.30 -9.07
N GLU A 195 -8.82 11.74 -9.78
CA GLU A 195 -10.21 11.32 -9.59
C GLU A 195 -10.52 10.34 -10.72
N ILE A 196 -10.45 9.04 -10.40
CA ILE A 196 -10.46 7.95 -11.38
C ILE A 196 -11.20 6.74 -10.80
N PHE A 197 -11.65 5.84 -11.67
CA PHE A 197 -12.46 4.64 -11.36
C PHE A 197 -13.91 4.92 -10.93
N ASP A 198 -14.41 6.15 -11.06
CA ASP A 198 -15.79 6.50 -10.70
C ASP A 198 -16.84 5.74 -11.50
N SER A 199 -16.49 5.27 -12.70
CA SER A 199 -17.41 4.57 -13.62
C SER A 199 -17.11 3.08 -13.78
N GLU A 200 -16.09 2.56 -13.09
CA GLU A 200 -15.65 1.17 -13.26
C GLU A 200 -16.18 0.22 -12.19
N ASN A 201 -16.35 -1.04 -12.59
CA ASN A 201 -16.49 -2.12 -11.63
C ASN A 201 -15.13 -2.39 -10.97
N LEU A 202 -14.90 -1.75 -9.83
CA LEU A 202 -13.68 -1.87 -9.04
C LEU A 202 -13.32 -3.31 -8.67
N GLU A 203 -14.29 -4.22 -8.52
CA GLU A 203 -14.01 -5.62 -8.23
C GLU A 203 -13.12 -6.28 -9.30
N SER A 204 -13.18 -5.80 -10.54
CA SER A 204 -12.31 -6.27 -11.63
C SER A 204 -10.91 -5.66 -11.63
N ALA A 205 -10.67 -4.63 -10.82
CA ALA A 205 -9.36 -3.99 -10.65
C ALA A 205 -8.68 -4.43 -9.34
N MET A 206 -9.48 -4.73 -8.31
CA MET A 206 -9.00 -5.22 -7.01
C MET A 206 -8.28 -6.55 -7.15
N GLY A 207 -7.08 -6.64 -6.58
CA GLY A 207 -6.23 -7.83 -6.62
C GLY A 207 -5.45 -8.01 -7.92
N ASP A 208 -5.78 -7.27 -8.99
CA ASP A 208 -5.08 -7.33 -10.27
C ASP A 208 -4.17 -6.13 -10.49
N ILE A 209 -4.73 -4.91 -10.41
CA ILE A 209 -4.00 -3.65 -10.58
C ILE A 209 -4.11 -2.75 -9.34
N MET A 210 -4.99 -3.08 -8.40
CA MET A 210 -5.28 -2.30 -7.20
C MET A 210 -5.20 -3.17 -5.95
N LEU A 211 -4.36 -2.77 -5.00
CA LEU A 211 -4.23 -3.44 -3.71
C LEU A 211 -5.25 -2.88 -2.74
N ARG A 212 -5.94 -3.75 -2.03
CA ARG A 212 -6.93 -3.40 -0.99
C ARG A 212 -6.42 -3.78 0.38
N GLN A 213 -6.44 -2.82 1.30
CA GLN A 213 -6.33 -3.05 2.74
C GLN A 213 -7.72 -2.81 3.37
N PRO A 214 -8.45 -3.87 3.74
CA PRO A 214 -9.84 -3.74 4.15
C PRO A 214 -10.05 -3.11 5.54
N TRP A 215 -9.09 -3.25 6.46
CA TRP A 215 -9.19 -2.83 7.87
C TRP A 215 -10.31 -3.53 8.66
N ASP A 216 -10.65 -4.75 8.26
CA ASP A 216 -11.79 -5.52 8.77
C ASP A 216 -11.38 -6.68 9.70
N ALA A 217 -10.10 -6.73 10.11
CA ALA A 217 -9.67 -7.78 11.03
C ALA A 217 -10.44 -7.69 12.36
N PRO A 218 -10.55 -8.79 13.13
CA PRO A 218 -11.32 -8.81 14.37
C PRO A 218 -10.95 -7.69 15.35
N ASP A 219 -11.90 -7.39 16.25
CA ASP A 219 -11.68 -6.43 17.34
C ASP A 219 -10.40 -6.76 18.11
N GLY A 220 -9.61 -5.73 18.45
CA GLY A 220 -8.32 -5.87 19.13
C GLY A 220 -7.18 -6.34 18.25
N THR A 221 -7.38 -6.49 16.94
CA THR A 221 -6.30 -6.76 15.98
C THR A 221 -5.71 -5.46 15.47
N GLY A 222 -4.39 -5.30 15.61
CA GLY A 222 -3.72 -4.14 15.03
C GLY A 222 -3.28 -4.38 13.60
N GLU A 223 -3.42 -3.35 12.77
CA GLU A 223 -3.13 -3.40 11.34
C GLU A 223 -2.35 -2.16 10.90
N PHE A 224 -1.45 -2.33 9.94
CA PHE A 224 -0.67 -1.24 9.33
C PHE A 224 -0.67 -1.37 7.80
N CYS A 225 -0.56 -0.24 7.12
CA CYS A 225 -0.28 -0.14 5.70
C CYS A 225 0.75 0.97 5.48
N ILE A 226 1.94 0.60 5.04
CA ILE A 226 3.00 1.54 4.71
C ILE A 226 3.02 1.74 3.20
N VAL A 227 2.99 2.98 2.76
CA VAL A 227 3.06 3.37 1.34
C VAL A 227 4.19 4.35 1.11
N ASP A 228 4.87 4.20 -0.03
CA ASP A 228 5.86 5.15 -0.51
C ASP A 228 5.18 6.13 -1.47
N ASN A 229 5.03 7.39 -1.05
CA ASN A 229 4.38 8.44 -1.83
C ASN A 229 5.16 8.79 -3.12
N ARG A 230 6.40 8.30 -3.28
CA ARG A 230 7.17 8.52 -4.51
C ARG A 230 6.69 7.66 -5.66
N THR A 231 6.18 6.46 -5.36
CA THR A 231 5.90 5.39 -6.33
C THR A 231 4.43 4.95 -6.34
N THR A 232 3.66 5.29 -5.30
CA THR A 232 2.27 4.84 -5.13
C THR A 232 1.33 5.99 -4.78
N LEU A 233 0.05 5.79 -5.10
CA LEU A 233 -1.09 6.62 -4.71
C LEU A 233 -2.06 5.76 -3.91
N HIS A 234 -2.78 6.39 -2.99
CA HIS A 234 -3.83 5.70 -2.25
C HIS A 234 -5.11 6.53 -2.16
N ALA A 235 -6.22 5.85 -1.89
CA ALA A 235 -7.55 6.44 -1.71
C ALA A 235 -8.34 5.65 -0.65
N SER A 236 -9.46 6.21 -0.19
CA SER A 236 -10.47 5.43 0.52
C SER A 236 -11.45 4.79 -0.46
N TYR A 237 -11.85 3.56 -0.15
CA TYR A 237 -12.94 2.86 -0.81
C TYR A 237 -14.03 2.56 0.23
N HIS A 238 -15.21 3.16 0.03
CA HIS A 238 -16.35 3.03 0.93
C HIS A 238 -17.32 2.03 0.31
N SER A 239 -17.58 0.90 0.98
CA SER A 239 -18.58 -0.08 0.53
C SER A 239 -19.13 -0.84 1.72
N PRO A 240 -20.42 -0.66 2.14
CA PRO A 240 -21.45 0.28 1.66
C PRO A 240 -21.49 1.62 2.41
N ARG A 241 -20.66 1.81 3.45
CA ARG A 241 -20.73 2.98 4.34
C ARG A 241 -19.36 3.61 4.57
N LYS A 242 -19.36 4.93 4.75
CA LYS A 242 -18.22 5.68 5.25
C LYS A 242 -18.07 5.38 6.75
N ASP A 243 -16.92 4.85 7.14
CA ASP A 243 -16.64 4.48 8.52
C ASP A 243 -15.74 5.53 9.21
N TYR A 244 -15.32 5.26 10.45
CA TYR A 244 -14.45 6.15 11.21
C TYR A 244 -13.12 6.46 10.48
N ALA A 245 -12.45 7.54 10.90
CA ALA A 245 -11.18 7.98 10.32
C ALA A 245 -10.05 6.99 10.59
N ILE A 246 -9.14 6.77 9.63
CA ILE A 246 -7.98 5.90 9.84
C ILE A 246 -6.83 6.71 10.46
N GLY A 247 -6.02 6.08 11.31
CA GLY A 247 -4.78 6.70 11.79
C GLY A 247 -3.78 6.86 10.64
N ALA A 248 -3.10 8.00 10.60
CA ALA A 248 -2.05 8.27 9.61
C ALA A 248 -0.81 8.87 10.29
N ARG A 249 0.36 8.52 9.77
CA ARG A 249 1.66 9.07 10.17
C ARG A 249 2.56 9.23 8.96
N TYR A 250 3.23 10.37 8.85
CA TYR A 250 4.23 10.61 7.81
C TYR A 250 5.63 10.33 8.35
N LEU A 251 6.40 9.52 7.62
CA LEU A 251 7.68 8.97 8.05
C LEU A 251 8.79 9.33 7.04
N TYR A 252 10.01 9.47 7.55
CA TYR A 252 11.25 9.64 6.76
C TYR A 252 11.76 8.31 6.24
#